data_AF-A0A0N8K6R6-F1
#
_entry.id   AF-A0A0N8K6R6-F1
#
_cell.length_a   1.000
_cell.length_b   1.000
_cell.length_c   1.000
_cell.angle_alpha   90.00
_cell.angle_beta   90.00
_cell.angle_gamma   90.00
#
_symmetry.space_group_name_H-M   'P 1'
#
loop_
_entity.id
_entity.type
_entity.pdbx_description
1 polymer ?
#
loop_
_entity_poly.entity_id
_entity_poly.type
_entity_poly.pdbx_seq_one_letter_code
_entity_poly.pdbx_strand_id
1 'polypeptide(L)'
;MTTYSLTTWAWQGDFGAPTELIGPTTLDFVMPDTNTDFFYRTLGTTPAGYPVIAPETGAWTIRLDGTILLSFDGNGPEEITILAIDWDDGGTARTSYALNIHLPDTQVDYLVGIGRDALPEFSDFGAFEGWFARAALSAPAAGSGFGESDPITYDRMPDATRTDDDDVVGGPSDGVYDLGPGDDVIEAGDGDDTIYAGSGFDQLFGGDGEDYLYLDTDRGIAYGGEERDYIHTPQSHLTDAGPSTLYGGGGNDQLYVYDYDTVAYGGEGNDVIHGDGSFFGNGSGDVTFFGGAGDDYLVPGSGETTFYGGEGNDYLVLSTANGSIEFYQAFTGRDIGGGFGVLHIYDISHVYGGGYADRIVGDRASTDFFYVDAGGGDDLIKGGGGQNSLRGGNGDDRILGNEDSDILDGMLHDDTVFGLGGNDTVRGGPGDDFLYGGRGDDTVIGGADNDVLRGNRGDDRLLAEAGDDDARGGAGHDTIDGGEGDDFLVGENGNDVLRGGKGDDVLIGGFGGAAAGDGLTDIFRFHRPEIDGGWDRIKDFEDGIDQLQFIGWSFTDFTTDLYNRASDTVGGMRIDFGGGDVIFLENFDKADFDETDVIF
;
A
#
# COMPACT_ATOMS: atom_id res chain seq x y z
N MET A 1 5.45 -8.36 44.02
CA MET A 1 4.13 -7.75 44.21
C MET A 1 4.35 -6.26 44.17
N THR A 2 3.92 -5.61 43.11
CA THR A 2 4.02 -4.15 42.98
C THR A 2 2.73 -3.53 43.47
N THR A 3 2.83 -2.55 44.38
CA THR A 3 1.68 -1.79 44.87
C THR A 3 1.59 -0.52 44.06
N TYR A 4 0.44 -0.27 43.46
CA TYR A 4 0.14 0.91 42.68
C TYR A 4 -0.88 1.75 43.44
N SER A 5 -0.68 3.07 43.43
CA SER A 5 -1.59 4.04 44.04
C SER A 5 -2.11 4.95 42.94
N LEU A 6 -3.42 4.91 42.68
CA LEU A 6 -4.10 5.84 41.78
C LEU A 6 -4.70 6.97 42.62
N THR A 7 -4.29 8.22 42.37
CA THR A 7 -4.86 9.38 43.04
C THR A 7 -5.64 10.23 42.05
N THR A 8 -6.94 10.37 42.28
CA THR A 8 -7.83 11.19 41.42
C THR A 8 -8.25 12.47 42.14
N TRP A 9 -8.33 13.57 41.39
CA TRP A 9 -8.84 14.86 41.87
C TRP A 9 -10.09 15.23 41.07
N ALA A 10 -11.15 15.67 41.74
CA ALA A 10 -12.40 16.09 41.11
C ALA A 10 -12.70 17.56 41.44
N TRP A 11 -13.17 18.30 40.43
CA TRP A 11 -13.63 19.68 40.57
C TRP A 11 -15.14 19.73 40.38
N GLN A 12 -15.84 20.46 41.24
CA GLN A 12 -17.28 20.70 41.11
C GLN A 12 -17.52 22.22 41.01
N GLY A 13 -18.19 22.65 39.95
CA GLY A 13 -18.58 24.06 39.76
C GLY A 13 -19.99 24.17 39.21
N ASP A 14 -20.84 24.93 39.91
CA ASP A 14 -22.11 25.45 39.37
C ASP A 14 -21.90 26.89 38.86
N PHE A 15 -22.65 27.27 37.83
CA PHE A 15 -22.56 28.57 37.15
C PHE A 15 -22.62 29.76 38.15
N GLY A 16 -21.50 30.48 38.30
CA GLY A 16 -21.43 31.76 39.01
C GLY A 16 -20.91 31.76 40.46
N ALA A 17 -20.29 30.67 40.95
CA ALA A 17 -19.58 30.65 42.24
C ALA A 17 -18.14 30.07 42.08
N PRO A 18 -17.18 30.41 42.96
CA PRO A 18 -15.83 29.88 42.86
C PRO A 18 -15.84 28.36 43.06
N THR A 19 -15.12 27.67 42.18
CA THR A 19 -14.88 26.24 42.20
C THR A 19 -14.17 25.80 43.48
N GLU A 20 -14.66 24.74 44.14
CA GLU A 20 -14.03 24.15 45.32
C GLU A 20 -13.37 22.80 44.95
N LEU A 21 -12.14 22.61 45.43
CA LEU A 21 -11.35 21.41 45.24
C LEU A 21 -11.87 20.29 46.15
N ILE A 22 -12.43 19.23 45.59
CA ILE A 22 -12.73 18.01 46.35
C ILE A 22 -11.41 17.25 46.47
N GLY A 23 -10.90 17.11 47.70
CA GLY A 23 -9.57 16.57 47.98
C GLY A 23 -9.31 15.16 47.39
N PRO A 24 -8.04 14.74 47.34
CA PRO A 24 -7.62 13.54 46.62
C PRO A 24 -8.27 12.28 47.18
N THR A 25 -8.76 11.42 46.30
CA THR A 25 -9.13 10.04 46.64
C THR A 25 -8.05 9.11 46.12
N THR A 26 -7.43 8.34 47.01
CA THR A 26 -6.35 7.40 46.67
C THR A 26 -6.86 5.96 46.72
N LEU A 27 -6.69 5.22 45.63
CA LEU A 27 -7.00 3.80 45.52
C LEU A 27 -5.70 3.00 45.39
N ASP A 28 -5.40 2.16 46.38
CA ASP A 28 -4.25 1.27 46.37
C ASP A 28 -4.64 -0.12 45.87
N PHE A 29 -3.90 -0.65 44.89
CA PHE A 29 -4.06 -2.02 44.41
C PHE A 29 -2.71 -2.72 44.24
N VAL A 30 -2.71 -4.05 44.40
CA VAL A 30 -1.49 -4.88 44.37
C VAL A 30 -1.59 -5.83 43.19
N MET A 31 -0.66 -5.73 42.25
CA MET A 31 -0.55 -6.69 41.16
C MET A 31 0.41 -7.83 41.55
N PRO A 32 0.05 -9.11 41.35
CA PRO A 32 0.98 -10.22 41.45
C PRO A 32 1.82 -10.34 40.17
N ASP A 33 3.11 -10.60 40.35
CA ASP A 33 4.15 -10.55 39.30
C ASP A 33 4.07 -11.71 38.29
N THR A 34 3.01 -12.53 38.37
CA THR A 34 2.74 -13.64 37.45
C THR A 34 1.23 -13.88 37.35
N ASN A 35 0.83 -14.45 36.21
CA ASN A 35 -0.51 -14.54 35.64
C ASN A 35 -1.54 -15.40 36.42
N THR A 36 -1.75 -15.17 37.73
CA THR A 36 -2.84 -15.84 38.49
C THR A 36 -3.37 -15.01 39.67
N ASP A 37 -4.70 -14.85 39.68
CA ASP A 37 -5.65 -14.48 40.75
C ASP A 37 -5.35 -13.28 41.68
N PHE A 38 -6.16 -12.23 41.54
CA PHE A 38 -6.21 -11.05 42.38
C PHE A 38 -6.78 -11.34 43.78
N PHE A 39 -6.08 -10.90 44.84
CA PHE A 39 -6.59 -10.86 46.21
C PHE A 39 -6.78 -9.41 46.66
N TYR A 40 -7.99 -9.04 47.09
CA TYR A 40 -8.29 -7.73 47.67
C TYR A 40 -8.13 -7.72 49.20
N ARG A 41 -7.56 -6.63 49.73
CA ARG A 41 -7.65 -6.25 51.14
C ARG A 41 -8.14 -4.80 51.25
N THR A 42 -9.40 -4.62 51.63
CA THR A 42 -9.98 -3.29 51.89
C THR A 42 -9.38 -2.72 53.19
N LEU A 43 -8.75 -1.55 53.12
CA LEU A 43 -8.34 -0.76 54.28
C LEU A 43 -9.13 0.55 54.29
N GLY A 44 -10.40 0.49 54.72
CA GLY A 44 -11.23 1.68 54.87
C GLY A 44 -12.67 1.33 55.17
N THR A 45 -13.27 1.97 56.18
CA THR A 45 -14.64 1.72 56.64
C THR A 45 -15.68 2.32 55.69
N THR A 46 -16.50 1.47 55.07
CA THR A 46 -17.72 1.90 54.37
C THR A 46 -18.88 2.09 55.36
N PRO A 47 -19.66 3.18 55.28
CA PRO A 47 -21.03 3.19 55.81
C PRO A 47 -21.92 2.26 54.97
N ALA A 48 -22.80 1.54 55.65
CA ALA A 48 -23.52 0.35 55.18
C ALA A 48 -24.49 0.56 54.01
N GLY A 49 -24.64 -0.43 53.11
CA GLY A 49 -25.90 -0.53 52.36
C GLY A 49 -26.08 -1.55 51.23
N TYR A 50 -25.09 -1.84 50.37
CA TYR A 50 -25.40 -2.47 49.07
C TYR A 50 -24.66 -3.80 48.81
N PRO A 51 -25.35 -4.85 48.33
CA PRO A 51 -24.74 -6.14 48.03
C PRO A 51 -24.03 -6.15 46.67
N VAL A 52 -22.91 -6.87 46.61
CA VAL A 52 -22.21 -7.28 45.37
C VAL A 52 -23.09 -8.29 44.62
N ILE A 53 -23.36 -8.07 43.34
CA ILE A 53 -24.05 -9.04 42.47
C ILE A 53 -23.05 -9.52 41.42
N ALA A 54 -22.85 -10.83 41.32
CA ALA A 54 -22.01 -11.45 40.30
C ALA A 54 -22.86 -11.85 39.07
N PRO A 55 -22.48 -11.49 37.83
CA PRO A 55 -23.02 -12.10 36.62
C PRO A 55 -22.20 -13.32 36.18
N GLU A 56 -22.83 -14.27 35.47
CA GLU A 56 -22.30 -15.60 35.13
C GLU A 56 -21.22 -15.64 34.03
N THR A 57 -20.60 -14.52 33.67
CA THR A 57 -19.50 -14.48 32.69
C THR A 57 -18.45 -13.44 33.07
N GLY A 58 -17.35 -13.90 33.69
CA GLY A 58 -16.00 -13.32 33.65
C GLY A 58 -15.71 -11.93 34.22
N ALA A 59 -16.67 -11.01 34.27
CA ALA A 59 -16.45 -9.62 34.70
C ALA A 59 -16.86 -9.40 36.17
N TRP A 60 -16.00 -8.74 36.94
CA TRP A 60 -16.26 -8.39 38.36
C TRP A 60 -16.57 -6.91 38.50
N THR A 61 -17.56 -6.56 39.33
CA THR A 61 -18.08 -5.19 39.48
C THR A 61 -17.83 -4.63 40.89
N ILE A 62 -17.25 -3.43 41.00
CA ILE A 62 -17.18 -2.65 42.25
C ILE A 62 -18.10 -1.42 42.11
N ARG A 63 -18.86 -1.11 43.16
CA ARG A 63 -19.64 0.14 43.29
C ARG A 63 -19.07 0.99 44.40
N LEU A 64 -18.76 2.25 44.10
CA LEU A 64 -18.44 3.29 45.08
C LEU A 64 -19.40 4.46 44.89
N ASP A 65 -19.74 5.15 45.99
CA ASP A 65 -20.76 6.19 46.08
C ASP A 65 -20.66 7.21 44.94
N GLY A 66 -21.54 7.05 43.94
CA GLY A 66 -21.84 8.06 42.94
C GLY A 66 -21.03 8.06 41.64
N THR A 67 -19.92 7.33 41.49
CA THR A 67 -19.16 7.38 40.20
C THR A 67 -18.20 6.20 40.00
N ILE A 68 -18.08 5.80 38.73
CA ILE A 68 -17.10 4.89 38.09
C ILE A 68 -17.33 3.38 38.26
N LEU A 69 -17.52 2.71 37.12
CA LEU A 69 -17.51 1.25 36.95
C LEU A 69 -16.13 0.86 36.39
N LEU A 70 -15.41 -0.02 37.08
CA LEU A 70 -14.22 -0.69 36.54
C LEU A 70 -14.61 -2.13 36.20
N SER A 71 -14.40 -2.53 34.95
CA SER A 71 -14.53 -3.90 34.48
C SER A 71 -13.21 -4.31 33.87
N PHE A 72 -12.62 -5.37 34.39
CA PHE A 72 -11.40 -5.94 33.84
C PHE A 72 -11.80 -7.08 32.90
N ASP A 73 -11.43 -6.99 31.63
CA ASP A 73 -11.49 -8.14 30.75
C ASP A 73 -10.29 -9.07 31.06
N GLY A 74 -10.43 -10.35 30.77
CA GLY A 74 -9.44 -11.35 31.16
C GLY A 74 -8.20 -11.42 30.27
N ASN A 75 -7.91 -10.40 29.45
CA ASN A 75 -6.89 -10.48 28.41
C ASN A 75 -5.56 -9.82 28.82
N GLY A 76 -4.91 -10.37 29.85
CA GLY A 76 -3.50 -10.08 30.16
C GLY A 76 -3.22 -8.68 30.74
N PRO A 77 -1.97 -8.41 31.17
CA PRO A 77 -1.62 -7.24 31.97
C PRO A 77 -1.42 -5.92 31.17
N GLU A 78 -1.65 -5.90 29.86
CA GLU A 78 -1.25 -4.79 28.98
C GLU A 78 -2.40 -3.87 28.54
N GLU A 79 -3.66 -4.23 28.81
CA GLU A 79 -4.83 -3.40 28.51
C GLU A 79 -5.75 -3.20 29.73
N ILE A 80 -6.08 -1.94 30.02
CA ILE A 80 -7.14 -1.61 30.99
C ILE A 80 -8.25 -0.88 30.24
N THR A 81 -9.44 -1.49 30.19
CA THR A 81 -10.65 -0.82 29.71
C THR A 81 -11.41 -0.18 30.88
N ILE A 82 -11.54 1.15 30.86
CA ILE A 82 -12.37 1.89 31.83
C ILE A 82 -13.69 2.24 31.15
N LEU A 83 -14.80 1.81 31.73
CA LEU A 83 -16.13 2.09 31.22
C LEU A 83 -16.82 3.13 32.13
N ALA A 84 -16.96 4.37 31.66
CA ALA A 84 -17.72 5.40 32.36
C ALA A 84 -19.15 5.45 31.81
N ILE A 85 -20.16 5.29 32.69
CA ILE A 85 -21.57 5.41 32.33
C ILE A 85 -22.20 6.54 33.13
N ASP A 86 -22.80 7.50 32.43
CA ASP A 86 -23.58 8.59 33.03
C ASP A 86 -25.06 8.18 33.17
N TRP A 87 -25.64 8.39 34.36
CA TRP A 87 -27.03 8.03 34.69
C TRP A 87 -27.77 9.26 35.24
N ASP A 88 -28.97 9.52 34.73
CA ASP A 88 -29.88 10.50 35.35
C ASP A 88 -30.42 9.99 36.70
N ASP A 89 -30.86 10.93 37.56
CA ASP A 89 -31.52 10.73 38.87
C ASP A 89 -32.76 9.79 38.85
N GLY A 90 -33.17 9.32 37.67
CA GLY A 90 -34.26 8.37 37.43
C GLY A 90 -33.83 6.93 37.12
N GLY A 91 -32.53 6.63 37.02
CA GLY A 91 -32.07 5.26 36.73
C GLY A 91 -32.12 4.89 35.24
N THR A 92 -31.78 5.81 34.33
CA THR A 92 -31.60 5.51 32.90
C THR A 92 -30.26 6.07 32.42
N ALA A 93 -29.45 5.23 31.76
CA ALA A 93 -28.14 5.60 31.24
C ALA A 93 -28.27 6.55 30.03
N ARG A 94 -27.51 7.65 30.00
CA ARG A 94 -27.52 8.64 28.90
C ARG A 94 -26.42 8.42 27.88
N THR A 95 -25.22 8.04 28.31
CA THR A 95 -24.06 7.80 27.42
C THR A 95 -23.10 6.80 28.06
N SER A 96 -22.46 5.96 27.25
CA SER A 96 -21.39 5.05 27.67
C SER A 96 -20.10 5.40 26.93
N TYR A 97 -19.03 5.61 27.70
CA TYR A 97 -17.68 5.88 27.19
C TYR A 97 -16.79 4.67 27.51
N ALA A 98 -16.03 4.20 26.52
CA ALA A 98 -15.02 3.16 26.69
C ALA A 98 -13.64 3.78 26.44
N LEU A 99 -12.76 3.71 27.45
CA LEU A 99 -11.38 4.15 27.35
C LEU A 99 -10.50 2.91 27.40
N ASN A 100 -9.78 2.61 26.32
CA ASN A 100 -8.75 1.58 26.30
C ASN A 100 -7.39 2.24 26.57
N ILE A 101 -6.71 1.80 27.63
CA ILE A 101 -5.38 2.30 27.99
C ILE A 101 -4.38 1.19 27.71
N HIS A 102 -3.43 1.48 26.81
CA HIS A 102 -2.25 0.64 26.55
C HIS A 102 -1.09 1.15 27.43
N LEU A 103 -0.49 0.27 28.23
CA LEU A 103 0.56 0.64 29.19
C LEU A 103 1.94 0.17 28.72
N PRO A 104 2.83 1.04 28.20
CA PRO A 104 4.25 0.71 28.08
C PRO A 104 4.96 0.81 29.45
N ASP A 105 6.09 0.12 29.58
CA ASP A 105 6.84 -0.20 30.82
C ASP A 105 7.48 1.02 31.56
N THR A 106 7.08 2.27 31.27
CA THR A 106 7.69 3.49 31.83
C THR A 106 6.65 4.45 32.44
N GLN A 107 7.06 5.23 33.45
CA GLN A 107 6.17 6.21 34.11
C GLN A 107 5.76 7.31 33.13
N VAL A 108 4.46 7.43 32.84
CA VAL A 108 3.88 8.53 32.04
C VAL A 108 2.76 9.19 32.84
N ASP A 109 2.77 10.52 32.92
CA ASP A 109 1.66 11.35 33.40
C ASP A 109 0.67 11.53 32.23
N TYR A 110 -0.57 11.05 32.33
CA TYR A 110 -1.56 11.19 31.25
C TYR A 110 -2.46 12.41 31.46
N LEU A 111 -2.57 13.27 30.45
CA LEU A 111 -3.62 14.28 30.33
C LEU A 111 -4.73 13.71 29.42
N VAL A 112 -5.90 13.40 29.97
CA VAL A 112 -7.02 12.83 29.20
C VAL A 112 -7.96 13.95 28.76
N GLY A 113 -7.96 14.28 27.47
CA GLY A 113 -8.98 15.10 26.82
C GLY A 113 -10.19 14.25 26.44
N ILE A 114 -11.39 14.63 26.88
CA ILE A 114 -12.63 13.93 26.54
C ILE A 114 -13.22 14.56 25.27
N GLY A 115 -12.85 14.03 24.10
CA GLY A 115 -13.47 14.34 22.81
C GLY A 115 -14.75 13.53 22.58
N ARG A 116 -15.73 14.10 21.89
CA ARG A 116 -17.00 13.43 21.58
C ARG A 116 -16.93 12.80 20.18
N ASP A 117 -16.85 11.48 20.10
CA ASP A 117 -17.14 10.78 18.84
C ASP A 117 -18.64 10.87 18.54
N ALA A 118 -18.95 11.45 17.38
CA ALA A 118 -20.30 11.64 16.89
C ALA A 118 -20.89 10.32 16.39
N LEU A 119 -22.07 9.96 16.90
CA LEU A 119 -23.04 9.14 16.16
C LEU A 119 -24.20 10.03 15.71
N PRO A 120 -24.84 9.71 14.57
CA PRO A 120 -25.61 10.68 13.78
C PRO A 120 -26.99 10.97 14.37
N GLU A 121 -27.47 12.18 14.05
CA GLU A 121 -28.81 12.74 14.28
C GLU A 121 -29.12 13.18 15.73
N PHE A 122 -29.08 14.49 15.98
CA PHE A 122 -30.18 15.30 16.55
C PHE A 122 -29.72 16.78 16.62
N SER A 123 -30.44 17.62 15.89
CA SER A 123 -30.31 19.09 15.84
C SER A 123 -30.85 19.77 17.11
N ASP A 124 -30.27 20.93 17.45
CA ASP A 124 -30.60 21.87 18.54
C ASP A 124 -30.14 21.47 19.95
N PHE A 125 -29.00 22.03 20.40
CA PHE A 125 -28.81 22.73 21.69
C PHE A 125 -27.35 23.28 21.76
N GLY A 126 -27.19 24.46 22.38
CA GLY A 126 -25.95 25.26 22.39
C GLY A 126 -24.77 24.67 23.18
N ALA A 127 -23.59 25.28 22.95
CA ALA A 127 -22.27 24.91 23.44
C ALA A 127 -22.18 24.61 24.96
N PHE A 128 -21.42 23.58 25.31
CA PHE A 128 -21.02 23.19 26.66
C PHE A 128 -19.50 22.92 26.70
N GLU A 129 -18.82 23.39 27.75
CA GLU A 129 -17.38 23.22 27.99
C GLU A 129 -17.05 21.87 28.65
N GLY A 130 -15.88 21.30 28.32
CA GLY A 130 -15.41 19.97 28.72
C GLY A 130 -14.89 19.87 30.16
N TRP A 131 -14.81 18.63 30.67
CA TRP A 131 -14.30 18.27 31.99
C TRP A 131 -12.84 17.76 31.88
N PHE A 132 -11.96 18.16 32.79
CA PHE A 132 -10.56 17.70 32.86
C PHE A 132 -10.33 16.80 34.08
N ALA A 133 -9.62 15.69 33.92
CA ALA A 133 -9.13 14.85 35.02
C ALA A 133 -7.62 14.54 34.84
N ARG A 134 -6.87 14.57 35.95
CA ARG A 134 -5.44 14.23 36.01
C ARG A 134 -5.25 12.95 36.83
N ALA A 135 -4.51 11.98 36.31
CA ALA A 135 -4.13 10.75 37.02
C ALA A 135 -2.59 10.63 37.03
N ALA A 136 -2.00 10.32 38.18
CA ALA A 136 -0.57 10.03 38.34
C ALA A 136 -0.39 8.61 38.88
N LEU A 137 0.48 7.83 38.26
CA LEU A 137 0.85 6.46 38.68
C LEU A 137 2.31 6.48 39.20
N SER A 138 2.56 5.95 40.39
CA SER A 138 3.94 5.85 40.91
C SER A 138 4.25 4.45 41.46
N ALA A 139 5.44 3.94 41.12
CA ALA A 139 6.04 2.72 41.68
C ALA A 139 7.32 3.09 42.45
N PRO A 140 7.71 2.37 43.52
CA PRO A 140 8.90 2.72 44.29
C PRO A 140 10.20 2.25 43.60
N ALA A 141 11.13 3.18 43.40
CA ALA A 141 12.40 2.99 42.72
C ALA A 141 13.31 1.90 43.34
N ALA A 142 13.83 1.00 42.49
CA ALA A 142 14.98 0.15 42.81
C ALA A 142 16.26 0.86 42.34
N GLY A 143 17.18 1.11 43.27
CA GLY A 143 18.33 1.98 43.06
C GLY A 143 19.34 1.49 42.02
N SER A 144 19.59 2.33 41.03
CA SER A 144 20.90 2.57 40.41
C SER A 144 20.87 3.99 39.83
N GLY A 145 21.81 4.84 40.26
CA GLY A 145 21.81 6.25 39.91
C GLY A 145 21.92 6.49 38.41
N PHE A 146 20.91 7.17 37.87
CA PHE A 146 20.96 8.05 36.71
C PHE A 146 20.25 9.34 37.12
N GLY A 147 20.64 10.46 36.50
CA GLY A 147 20.27 11.83 36.88
C GLY A 147 18.75 12.03 36.97
N GLU A 148 18.37 13.00 37.80
CA GLU A 148 17.02 13.53 37.87
C GLU A 148 16.58 13.89 36.44
N SER A 149 15.46 13.31 35.98
CA SER A 149 14.73 13.81 34.82
C SER A 149 14.33 15.25 35.14
N ASP A 150 14.77 16.19 34.32
CA ASP A 150 14.40 17.59 34.46
C ASP A 150 12.86 17.72 34.33
N PRO A 151 12.22 18.56 35.15
CA PRO A 151 10.77 18.70 35.14
C PRO A 151 10.30 19.39 33.85
N ILE A 152 9.29 18.81 33.16
CA ILE A 152 8.56 19.45 32.04
C ILE A 152 8.23 20.90 32.44
N THR A 153 8.84 21.86 31.74
CA THR A 153 8.59 23.28 31.99
C THR A 153 7.34 23.70 31.23
N TYR A 154 6.21 23.70 31.94
CA TYR A 154 4.98 24.27 31.42
C TYR A 154 5.03 25.80 31.54
N ASP A 155 5.67 26.49 30.59
CA ASP A 155 5.66 27.94 30.56
C ASP A 155 4.34 28.46 29.99
N ARG A 156 3.27 28.32 30.80
CA ARG A 156 2.03 29.04 30.54
C ARG A 156 2.29 30.51 30.83
N MET A 157 2.52 31.31 29.78
CA MET A 157 2.46 32.75 29.93
C MET A 157 1.05 33.12 30.46
N PRO A 158 0.95 33.82 31.61
CA PRO A 158 -0.34 34.08 32.24
C PRO A 158 -1.15 35.10 31.43
N ASP A 159 -2.29 34.62 30.92
CA ASP A 159 -3.41 35.31 30.30
C ASP A 159 -3.70 36.72 30.84
N ALA A 160 -3.60 37.73 29.94
CA ALA A 160 -4.57 38.84 29.80
C ALA A 160 -4.23 39.89 28.70
N THR A 161 -3.14 39.76 27.92
CA THR A 161 -2.83 40.70 26.81
C THR A 161 -2.17 40.00 25.61
N ARG A 162 -2.87 39.06 24.99
CA ARG A 162 -2.46 38.37 23.75
C ARG A 162 -2.67 39.28 22.52
N THR A 163 -1.77 40.24 22.31
CA THR A 163 -1.80 41.17 21.15
C THR A 163 -0.42 41.58 20.62
N ASP A 164 0.68 40.91 21.01
CA ASP A 164 2.04 41.30 20.62
C ASP A 164 2.79 40.08 20.04
N ASP A 165 3.66 40.33 19.07
CA ASP A 165 4.66 39.40 18.51
C ASP A 165 5.54 38.83 19.64
N ASP A 166 5.33 37.59 20.03
CA ASP A 166 5.99 36.91 21.15
C ASP A 166 7.21 36.10 20.65
N ASP A 167 8.43 36.64 20.90
CA ASP A 167 9.69 35.90 20.73
C ASP A 167 9.93 34.98 21.94
N VAL A 168 9.81 33.66 21.77
CA VAL A 168 10.02 32.65 22.82
C VAL A 168 11.30 31.85 22.57
N VAL A 169 12.10 31.65 23.62
CA VAL A 169 13.26 30.76 23.60
C VAL A 169 13.10 29.75 24.73
N GLY A 170 12.99 28.49 24.36
CA GLY A 170 12.86 27.35 25.26
C GLY A 170 14.17 26.92 25.89
N GLY A 171 14.17 25.70 26.42
CA GLY A 171 15.24 25.14 27.25
C GLY A 171 15.67 23.75 26.77
N PRO A 172 16.54 23.06 27.51
CA PRO A 172 17.01 21.72 27.15
C PRO A 172 16.05 20.61 27.66
N SER A 173 14.76 20.90 27.76
CA SER A 173 13.77 20.00 28.36
C SER A 173 12.42 20.23 27.72
N ASP A 174 11.64 19.15 27.62
CA ASP A 174 10.29 19.13 27.05
C ASP A 174 9.45 20.34 27.50
N GLY A 175 8.93 21.05 26.51
CA GLY A 175 8.15 22.26 26.63
C GLY A 175 6.81 22.15 25.90
N VAL A 176 5.83 22.93 26.36
CA VAL A 176 4.54 23.08 25.68
C VAL A 176 4.22 24.55 25.57
N TYR A 177 4.14 25.05 24.34
CA TYR A 177 4.03 26.46 24.00
C TYR A 177 2.71 26.74 23.27
N ASP A 178 2.04 27.82 23.66
CA ASP A 178 0.81 28.32 23.06
C ASP A 178 0.98 29.84 22.89
N LEU A 179 1.31 30.29 21.67
CA LEU A 179 1.80 31.66 21.41
C LEU A 179 0.61 32.63 21.25
N GLY A 180 -0.34 32.27 20.38
CA GLY A 180 -1.66 32.89 20.30
C GLY A 180 -1.76 33.83 19.12
N PRO A 181 -2.50 34.95 19.24
CA PRO A 181 -2.54 35.94 18.17
C PRO A 181 -1.28 36.81 18.16
N GLY A 182 -0.58 36.87 17.04
CA GLY A 182 0.67 37.62 16.88
C GLY A 182 1.47 37.08 15.69
N ASP A 183 2.45 37.84 15.17
CA ASP A 183 3.46 37.25 14.30
C ASP A 183 4.60 36.73 15.20
N ASP A 184 4.53 35.46 15.61
CA ASP A 184 5.36 34.93 16.69
C ASP A 184 6.61 34.18 16.19
N VAL A 185 7.66 34.12 17.01
CA VAL A 185 8.88 33.34 16.72
C VAL A 185 9.26 32.52 17.93
N ILE A 186 9.41 31.20 17.77
CA ILE A 186 9.82 30.30 18.86
C ILE A 186 10.98 29.40 18.49
N GLU A 187 12.01 29.37 19.33
CA GLU A 187 13.09 28.38 19.33
C GLU A 187 12.95 27.47 20.55
N ALA A 188 12.43 26.25 20.41
CA ALA A 188 12.04 25.40 21.54
C ALA A 188 13.24 24.72 22.24
N GLY A 189 14.25 24.27 21.49
CA GLY A 189 15.57 23.93 22.03
C GLY A 189 15.87 22.44 21.97
N ASP A 190 16.23 21.84 23.10
CA ASP A 190 16.41 20.38 23.18
C ASP A 190 15.22 19.79 23.95
N GLY A 191 14.81 18.57 23.63
CA GLY A 191 13.71 17.85 24.27
C GLY A 191 12.50 17.71 23.35
N ASP A 192 11.51 16.91 23.76
CA ASP A 192 10.32 16.67 22.94
C ASP A 192 9.31 17.80 23.20
N ASP A 193 9.26 18.77 22.29
CA ASP A 193 8.46 19.98 22.44
C ASP A 193 7.11 19.90 21.71
N THR A 194 6.11 20.61 22.23
CA THR A 194 4.82 20.81 21.55
C THR A 194 4.52 22.30 21.40
N ILE A 195 4.34 22.75 20.16
CA ILE A 195 4.20 24.15 19.81
C ILE A 195 2.87 24.40 19.10
N TYR A 196 2.06 25.29 19.66
CA TYR A 196 0.84 25.82 19.05
C TYR A 196 1.04 27.30 18.71
N ALA A 197 1.12 27.60 17.41
CA ALA A 197 1.35 28.96 16.92
C ALA A 197 0.21 29.91 17.32
N GLY A 198 -1.04 29.56 17.02
CA GLY A 198 -2.13 30.53 17.04
C GLY A 198 -2.07 31.43 15.80
N SER A 199 -2.85 32.51 15.75
CA SER A 199 -3.06 33.27 14.50
C SER A 199 -1.98 34.31 14.22
N GLY A 200 -1.34 34.24 13.07
CA GLY A 200 -0.51 35.29 12.49
C GLY A 200 0.60 34.68 11.62
N PHE A 201 1.62 35.46 11.28
CA PHE A 201 2.80 34.93 10.57
C PHE A 201 3.81 34.37 11.57
N ASP A 202 3.74 33.06 11.80
CA ASP A 202 4.55 32.42 12.82
C ASP A 202 5.75 31.67 12.25
N GLN A 203 6.85 31.66 13.02
CA GLN A 203 8.05 30.87 12.75
C GLN A 203 8.33 29.95 13.94
N LEU A 204 8.16 28.64 13.72
CA LEU A 204 8.36 27.61 14.73
C LEU A 204 9.66 26.85 14.45
N PHE A 205 10.50 26.70 15.48
CA PHE A 205 11.71 25.88 15.44
C PHE A 205 11.66 24.90 16.62
N GLY A 206 11.55 23.59 16.34
CA GLY A 206 11.56 22.53 17.34
C GLY A 206 12.94 22.37 17.96
N GLY A 207 13.88 21.81 17.20
CA GLY A 207 15.28 21.69 17.61
C GLY A 207 15.73 20.24 17.71
N ASP A 208 16.38 19.85 18.80
CA ASP A 208 16.79 18.45 19.00
C ASP A 208 15.68 17.73 19.80
N GLY A 209 14.96 16.76 19.21
CA GLY A 209 13.92 16.00 19.92
C GLY A 209 12.79 15.54 18.99
N GLU A 210 11.83 14.77 19.49
CA GLU A 210 10.62 14.45 18.71
C GLU A 210 9.54 15.54 18.91
N ASP A 211 9.47 16.51 17.99
CA ASP A 211 8.66 17.72 18.19
C ASP A 211 7.30 17.68 17.49
N TYR A 212 6.32 18.40 18.06
CA TYR A 212 4.97 18.56 17.52
C TYR A 212 4.67 20.03 17.23
N LEU A 213 4.66 20.40 15.95
CA LEU A 213 4.51 21.78 15.49
C LEU A 213 3.15 21.98 14.81
N TYR A 214 2.31 22.84 15.37
CA TYR A 214 0.98 23.16 14.85
C TYR A 214 0.91 24.63 14.41
N LEU A 215 0.86 24.85 13.10
CA LEU A 215 0.56 26.16 12.50
C LEU A 215 -0.97 26.42 12.52
N ASP A 216 -1.38 27.69 12.54
CA ASP A 216 -2.78 28.12 12.45
C ASP A 216 -3.09 28.80 11.09
N THR A 217 -4.30 29.38 10.95
CA THR A 217 -4.98 29.81 9.72
C THR A 217 -4.26 30.80 8.80
N ASP A 218 -3.10 31.32 9.21
CA ASP A 218 -2.32 32.32 8.50
C ASP A 218 -1.01 31.70 7.96
N ARG A 219 -0.29 32.43 7.11
CA ARG A 219 0.98 31.95 6.53
C ARG A 219 1.97 31.62 7.66
N GLY A 220 2.54 30.41 7.69
CA GLY A 220 3.57 30.07 8.70
C GLY A 220 4.82 29.38 8.15
N ILE A 221 5.89 29.35 8.93
CA ILE A 221 7.07 28.53 8.68
C ILE A 221 7.34 27.63 9.88
N ALA A 222 7.51 26.33 9.64
CA ALA A 222 7.85 25.36 10.68
C ALA A 222 9.12 24.59 10.30
N TYR A 223 10.02 24.45 11.27
CA TYR A 223 11.23 23.64 11.21
C TYR A 223 11.18 22.63 12.36
N GLY A 224 11.11 21.33 12.04
CA GLY A 224 11.15 20.25 13.02
C GLY A 224 12.50 20.25 13.73
N GLY A 225 13.56 19.87 13.01
CA GLY A 225 14.92 19.90 13.54
C GLY A 225 15.63 18.58 13.30
N GLU A 226 16.01 17.89 14.37
CA GLU A 226 16.63 16.56 14.33
C GLU A 226 15.70 15.55 15.01
N GLU A 227 15.75 14.28 14.57
CA GLU A 227 14.94 13.15 15.06
C GLU A 227 13.61 12.94 14.33
N ARG A 228 12.46 12.92 15.00
CA ARG A 228 11.18 12.68 14.31
C ARG A 228 10.21 13.75 14.70
N ASP A 229 9.83 14.52 13.70
CA ASP A 229 8.96 15.66 13.91
C ASP A 229 7.59 15.46 13.26
N TYR A 230 6.61 16.13 13.87
CA TYR A 230 5.21 16.10 13.47
C TYR A 230 4.75 17.51 13.19
N ILE A 231 4.71 17.89 11.91
CA ILE A 231 4.38 19.25 11.49
C ILE A 231 2.99 19.28 10.84
N HIS A 232 2.11 20.12 11.35
CA HIS A 232 0.73 20.23 10.88
C HIS A 232 0.41 21.67 10.49
N THR A 233 -0.17 21.81 9.30
CA THR A 233 -0.93 23.02 8.91
C THR A 233 -2.38 22.90 9.40
N PRO A 234 -3.12 24.01 9.56
CA PRO A 234 -4.50 23.99 10.02
C PRO A 234 -5.46 23.34 9.01
N GLN A 235 -6.41 22.56 9.50
CA GLN A 235 -7.51 22.01 8.66
C GLN A 235 -8.56 23.07 8.24
N SER A 236 -8.37 24.35 8.59
CA SER A 236 -9.43 25.34 8.47
C SER A 236 -9.53 25.90 7.04
N HIS A 237 -10.67 25.61 6.40
CA HIS A 237 -11.02 25.91 5.01
C HIS A 237 -11.23 27.39 4.65
N LEU A 238 -10.41 28.32 5.16
CA LEU A 238 -10.58 29.75 4.91
C LEU A 238 -9.77 30.18 3.67
N THR A 239 -10.45 30.84 2.73
CA THR A 239 -9.94 31.28 1.42
C THR A 239 -8.90 32.41 1.48
N ASP A 240 -8.32 32.68 2.64
CA ASP A 240 -7.35 33.76 2.89
C ASP A 240 -6.06 33.24 3.60
N ALA A 241 -5.92 31.93 3.83
CA ALA A 241 -4.68 31.34 4.34
C ALA A 241 -3.55 31.56 3.31
N GLY A 242 -2.43 32.14 3.76
CA GLY A 242 -1.25 32.35 2.91
C GLY A 242 -0.37 31.10 2.85
N PRO A 243 0.53 30.99 1.85
CA PRO A 243 1.35 29.79 1.62
C PRO A 243 2.31 29.50 2.77
N SER A 244 2.16 28.37 3.44
CA SER A 244 3.04 27.92 4.50
C SER A 244 4.29 27.21 3.95
N THR A 245 5.37 27.16 4.72
CA THR A 245 6.55 26.35 4.40
C THR A 245 6.92 25.45 5.55
N LEU A 246 7.03 24.15 5.30
CA LEU A 246 7.35 23.14 6.30
C LEU A 246 8.71 22.52 6.00
N TYR A 247 9.52 22.32 7.02
CA TYR A 247 10.81 21.63 6.95
C TYR A 247 10.84 20.58 8.06
N GLY A 248 10.89 19.30 7.73
CA GLY A 248 11.09 18.22 8.70
C GLY A 248 12.46 18.36 9.35
N GLY A 249 13.52 18.21 8.55
CA GLY A 249 14.89 18.40 9.02
C GLY A 249 15.71 17.13 8.87
N GLY A 250 16.24 16.60 9.96
CA GLY A 250 16.93 15.33 9.98
C GLY A 250 16.12 14.28 10.73
N GLY A 251 16.07 13.06 10.19
CA GLY A 251 15.37 11.91 10.75
C GLY A 251 14.06 11.61 10.01
N ASN A 252 13.08 10.98 10.65
CA ASN A 252 11.95 10.39 9.89
C ASN A 252 10.65 11.10 10.22
N ASP A 253 10.33 12.14 9.46
CA ASP A 253 9.34 13.14 9.82
C ASP A 253 7.95 12.88 9.23
N GLN A 254 6.93 13.50 9.82
CA GLN A 254 5.56 13.49 9.32
C GLN A 254 5.01 14.90 9.14
N LEU A 255 4.78 15.27 7.87
CA LEU A 255 4.31 16.59 7.49
C LEU A 255 2.87 16.49 6.94
N TYR A 256 1.94 17.14 7.61
CA TYR A 256 0.53 17.18 7.22
C TYR A 256 0.16 18.55 6.64
N VAL A 257 -0.14 18.55 5.34
CA VAL A 257 -0.38 19.72 4.50
C VAL A 257 -1.87 19.83 4.14
N TYR A 258 -2.53 20.80 4.74
CA TYR A 258 -3.95 21.15 4.58
C TYR A 258 -4.15 22.51 3.90
N ASP A 259 -3.12 23.37 3.88
CA ASP A 259 -3.16 24.73 3.33
C ASP A 259 -2.83 24.81 1.83
N TYR A 260 -3.35 25.85 1.16
CA TYR A 260 -3.03 26.19 -0.23
C TYR A 260 -1.60 26.71 -0.41
N ASP A 261 -1.02 26.49 -1.59
CA ASP A 261 0.29 27.05 -1.98
C ASP A 261 1.45 26.67 -1.03
N THR A 262 1.28 25.60 -0.24
CA THR A 262 2.26 25.15 0.75
C THR A 262 3.44 24.46 0.09
N VAL A 263 4.63 24.69 0.63
CA VAL A 263 5.83 23.93 0.27
C VAL A 263 6.29 23.11 1.46
N ALA A 264 6.38 21.80 1.32
CA ALA A 264 6.86 20.89 2.36
C ALA A 264 8.18 20.24 1.92
N TYR A 265 9.14 20.22 2.83
CA TYR A 265 10.43 19.56 2.69
C TYR A 265 10.54 18.53 3.81
N GLY A 266 10.70 17.24 3.48
CA GLY A 266 11.00 16.19 4.46
C GLY A 266 12.38 16.43 5.04
N GLY A 267 13.43 16.15 4.28
CA GLY A 267 14.81 16.45 4.67
C GLY A 267 15.73 15.24 4.54
N GLU A 268 16.54 14.95 5.55
CA GLU A 268 17.29 13.69 5.62
C GLU A 268 16.46 12.65 6.37
N GLY A 269 16.41 11.41 5.90
CA GLY A 269 15.67 10.30 6.50
C GLY A 269 14.43 9.93 5.68
N ASN A 270 13.63 9.00 6.20
CA ASN A 270 12.48 8.45 5.49
C ASN A 270 11.20 9.16 5.95
N ASP A 271 10.76 10.13 5.17
CA ASP A 271 9.72 11.08 5.55
C ASP A 271 8.35 10.69 5.01
N VAL A 272 7.31 11.24 5.63
CA VAL A 272 5.92 11.08 5.21
C VAL A 272 5.29 12.44 5.03
N ILE A 273 4.95 12.81 3.79
CA ILE A 273 4.30 14.08 3.48
C ILE A 273 2.89 13.81 2.97
N HIS A 274 1.90 14.22 3.75
CA HIS A 274 0.48 13.98 3.49
C HIS A 274 -0.24 15.27 3.11
N GLY A 275 -0.79 15.33 1.90
CA GLY A 275 -1.81 16.30 1.52
C GLY A 275 -3.22 15.79 1.82
N ASP A 276 -4.14 16.66 2.24
CA ASP A 276 -5.56 16.27 2.45
C ASP A 276 -6.41 16.37 1.16
N GLY A 277 -7.28 15.39 0.96
CA GLY A 277 -8.22 15.24 -0.16
C GLY A 277 -9.61 15.85 0.07
N SER A 278 -9.84 16.58 1.16
CA SER A 278 -11.16 17.09 1.55
C SER A 278 -11.53 18.47 0.94
N PHE A 279 -11.15 18.79 -0.30
CA PHE A 279 -11.52 20.10 -0.87
C PHE A 279 -12.94 20.12 -1.45
N PHE A 280 -13.90 20.48 -0.60
CA PHE A 280 -15.19 21.03 -1.04
C PHE A 280 -15.05 22.52 -1.41
N GLY A 281 -14.26 22.86 -2.43
CA GLY A 281 -14.18 24.24 -2.92
C GLY A 281 -13.21 24.42 -4.09
N ASN A 282 -13.58 25.23 -5.07
CA ASN A 282 -12.80 25.57 -6.28
C ASN A 282 -11.53 26.42 -6.01
N GLY A 283 -10.81 26.19 -4.92
CA GLY A 283 -9.54 26.84 -4.59
C GLY A 283 -8.39 26.10 -5.26
N SER A 284 -7.81 26.73 -6.30
CA SER A 284 -6.63 26.28 -7.04
C SER A 284 -5.38 26.80 -6.32
N GLY A 285 -4.88 26.08 -5.31
CA GLY A 285 -3.56 26.34 -4.73
C GLY A 285 -2.60 25.22 -5.12
N ASP A 286 -1.39 25.59 -5.53
CA ASP A 286 -0.38 24.66 -6.04
C ASP A 286 0.52 24.23 -4.88
N VAL A 287 0.42 22.99 -4.42
CA VAL A 287 1.25 22.49 -3.32
C VAL A 287 2.55 21.89 -3.90
N THR A 288 3.67 22.01 -3.19
CA THR A 288 4.94 21.36 -3.60
C THR A 288 5.53 20.55 -2.47
N PHE A 289 5.80 19.26 -2.71
CA PHE A 289 6.46 18.37 -1.76
C PHE A 289 7.85 17.99 -2.26
N PHE A 290 8.81 18.03 -1.35
CA PHE A 290 10.17 17.53 -1.53
C PHE A 290 10.40 16.49 -0.44
N GLY A 291 10.61 15.23 -0.80
CA GLY A 291 10.98 14.16 0.13
C GLY A 291 12.34 14.49 0.74
N GLY A 292 13.39 14.45 -0.08
CA GLY A 292 14.74 14.80 0.34
C GLY A 292 15.69 13.64 0.13
N ALA A 293 16.37 13.19 1.18
CA ALA A 293 17.27 12.06 1.12
C ALA A 293 16.77 10.94 2.01
N GLY A 294 16.42 9.79 1.46
CA GLY A 294 15.81 8.66 2.14
C GLY A 294 14.74 8.03 1.27
N ASP A 295 14.01 7.06 1.81
CA ASP A 295 12.89 6.46 1.12
C ASP A 295 11.58 7.13 1.59
N ASP A 296 11.09 8.12 0.84
CA ASP A 296 10.00 9.00 1.28
C ASP A 296 8.62 8.56 0.81
N TYR A 297 7.58 8.88 1.57
CA TYR A 297 6.17 8.60 1.24
C TYR A 297 5.42 9.91 1.01
N LEU A 298 5.04 10.15 -0.24
CA LEU A 298 4.33 11.33 -0.67
C LEU A 298 2.88 10.96 -1.00
N VAL A 299 1.93 11.56 -0.29
CA VAL A 299 0.50 11.33 -0.49
C VAL A 299 -0.10 12.65 -0.97
N PRO A 300 -0.66 12.72 -2.19
CA PRO A 300 -1.31 13.92 -2.67
C PRO A 300 -2.56 14.24 -1.86
N GLY A 301 -2.82 15.53 -1.71
CA GLY A 301 -4.16 16.04 -1.43
C GLY A 301 -4.98 16.18 -2.71
N SER A 302 -6.10 16.91 -2.65
CA SER A 302 -6.79 17.32 -3.89
C SER A 302 -6.30 18.68 -4.37
N GLY A 303 -5.97 18.81 -5.65
CA GLY A 303 -5.44 20.06 -6.24
C GLY A 303 -4.34 19.78 -7.27
N GLU A 304 -3.67 20.84 -7.74
CA GLU A 304 -2.39 20.70 -8.46
C GLU A 304 -1.28 20.54 -7.43
N THR A 305 -0.42 19.53 -7.61
CA THR A 305 0.69 19.27 -6.69
C THR A 305 1.94 18.88 -7.47
N THR A 306 3.07 19.42 -7.04
CA THR A 306 4.39 19.06 -7.55
C THR A 306 5.11 18.21 -6.51
N PHE A 307 5.67 17.07 -6.90
CA PHE A 307 6.42 16.17 -6.03
C PHE A 307 7.84 15.98 -6.54
N TYR A 308 8.78 16.02 -5.62
CA TYR A 308 10.17 15.65 -5.81
C TYR A 308 10.49 14.60 -4.75
N GLY A 309 10.79 13.37 -5.14
CA GLY A 309 11.23 12.33 -4.18
C GLY A 309 12.59 12.69 -3.63
N GLY A 310 13.61 12.64 -4.49
CA GLY A 310 14.96 13.06 -4.15
C GLY A 310 15.94 11.89 -4.20
N GLU A 311 16.82 11.76 -3.21
CA GLU A 311 17.76 10.63 -3.14
C GLU A 311 17.13 9.45 -2.40
N GLY A 312 16.81 8.35 -3.09
CA GLY A 312 16.35 7.12 -2.47
C GLY A 312 15.23 6.47 -3.26
N ASN A 313 14.47 5.56 -2.64
CA ASN A 313 13.30 4.95 -3.25
C ASN A 313 12.04 5.61 -2.72
N ASP A 314 11.57 6.61 -3.45
CA ASP A 314 10.39 7.37 -3.03
C ASP A 314 9.10 6.76 -3.54
N TYR A 315 8.04 6.87 -2.73
CA TYR A 315 6.73 6.28 -2.91
C TYR A 315 5.69 7.38 -3.05
N LEU A 316 5.03 7.45 -4.21
CA LEU A 316 3.86 8.28 -4.43
C LEU A 316 2.60 7.43 -4.33
N VAL A 317 1.74 7.73 -3.37
CA VAL A 317 0.51 6.96 -3.12
C VAL A 317 -0.71 7.76 -3.51
N LEU A 318 -1.28 7.45 -4.67
CA LEU A 318 -2.38 8.20 -5.29
C LEU A 318 -3.77 7.64 -4.97
N SER A 319 -3.86 6.59 -4.14
CA SER A 319 -5.13 5.90 -3.82
C SER A 319 -6.22 6.78 -3.19
N THR A 320 -5.86 7.95 -2.65
CA THR A 320 -6.77 8.94 -2.09
C THR A 320 -7.36 9.91 -3.13
N ALA A 321 -6.89 9.82 -4.38
CA ALA A 321 -7.33 10.68 -5.48
C ALA A 321 -8.75 10.30 -5.96
N ASN A 322 -9.67 11.26 -5.96
CA ASN A 322 -11.06 11.17 -6.46
C ASN A 322 -11.22 11.41 -8.00
N GLY A 323 -10.42 10.76 -8.85
CA GLY A 323 -10.42 10.96 -10.31
C GLY A 323 -9.19 10.39 -11.02
N SER A 324 -9.21 10.43 -12.36
CA SER A 324 -8.10 9.97 -13.21
C SER A 324 -6.86 10.86 -13.08
N ILE A 325 -5.68 10.27 -13.17
CA ILE A 325 -4.40 10.93 -12.94
C ILE A 325 -3.58 10.93 -14.23
N GLU A 326 -2.99 12.06 -14.58
CA GLU A 326 -1.99 12.12 -15.67
C GLU A 326 -0.61 12.43 -15.07
N PHE A 327 0.31 11.47 -15.19
CA PHE A 327 1.64 11.46 -14.59
C PHE A 327 2.73 11.42 -15.66
N TYR A 328 3.73 12.29 -15.52
CA TYR A 328 4.95 12.29 -16.32
C TYR A 328 6.16 12.57 -15.44
N GLN A 329 7.08 11.61 -15.32
CA GLN A 329 8.44 11.93 -14.91
C GLN A 329 9.18 12.57 -16.09
N ALA A 330 9.46 13.86 -15.92
CA ALA A 330 10.29 14.73 -16.76
C ALA A 330 10.15 14.61 -18.31
N PHE A 331 9.26 15.43 -18.89
CA PHE A 331 9.55 16.10 -20.17
C PHE A 331 9.08 17.56 -20.14
N THR A 332 9.87 18.45 -20.75
CA THR A 332 9.52 19.86 -20.97
C THR A 332 8.33 19.99 -21.94
N GLY A 333 7.12 19.98 -21.39
CA GLY A 333 5.89 20.51 -22.00
C GLY A 333 5.18 19.63 -23.04
N ARG A 334 3.98 19.17 -22.69
CA ARG A 334 2.69 19.39 -23.40
C ARG A 334 1.67 18.31 -22.98
N ASP A 335 0.60 18.79 -22.34
CA ASP A 335 -0.52 18.06 -21.70
C ASP A 335 -1.49 17.39 -22.69
N ILE A 336 -2.15 16.30 -22.25
CA ILE A 336 -3.50 15.89 -22.71
C ILE A 336 -4.27 15.32 -21.50
N GLY A 337 -4.90 16.22 -20.74
CA GLY A 337 -5.46 15.92 -19.41
C GLY A 337 -6.76 15.14 -19.32
N GLY A 338 -7.06 14.82 -18.06
CA GLY A 338 -8.38 14.52 -17.48
C GLY A 338 -8.25 14.04 -16.03
N GLY A 339 -8.92 14.71 -15.08
CA GLY A 339 -9.28 14.18 -13.74
C GLY A 339 -8.79 14.98 -12.53
N PHE A 340 -7.50 15.23 -12.42
CA PHE A 340 -6.90 16.22 -11.51
C PHE A 340 -6.19 17.30 -12.33
N GLY A 341 -5.85 18.43 -11.72
CA GLY A 341 -4.90 19.35 -12.35
C GLY A 341 -3.54 18.67 -12.61
N VAL A 342 -2.65 19.33 -13.34
CA VAL A 342 -1.40 18.68 -13.77
C VAL A 342 -0.52 18.31 -12.57
N LEU A 343 -0.16 17.03 -12.43
CA LEU A 343 0.77 16.56 -11.40
C LEU A 343 2.20 16.57 -11.99
N HIS A 344 3.11 17.27 -11.33
CA HIS A 344 4.50 17.38 -11.75
C HIS A 344 5.38 16.54 -10.83
N ILE A 345 5.95 15.44 -11.33
CA ILE A 345 6.63 14.46 -10.47
C ILE A 345 8.05 14.19 -10.97
N TYR A 346 8.99 14.17 -10.05
CA TYR A 346 10.42 13.98 -10.32
C TYR A 346 11.00 13.02 -9.29
N ASP A 347 11.90 12.15 -9.74
CA ASP A 347 12.68 11.24 -8.88
C ASP A 347 11.80 10.38 -7.96
N ILE A 348 10.76 9.72 -8.50
CA ILE A 348 9.89 8.79 -7.76
C ILE A 348 10.13 7.37 -8.26
N SER A 349 10.34 6.41 -7.36
CA SER A 349 10.61 5.02 -7.72
C SER A 349 9.36 4.13 -7.70
N HIS A 350 8.37 4.46 -6.87
CA HIS A 350 7.15 3.66 -6.71
C HIS A 350 5.91 4.54 -6.85
N VAL A 351 4.96 4.10 -7.67
CA VAL A 351 3.66 4.77 -7.85
C VAL A 351 2.55 3.77 -7.59
N TYR A 352 1.61 4.14 -6.72
CA TYR A 352 0.37 3.41 -6.50
C TYR A 352 -0.80 4.27 -6.99
N GLY A 353 -1.49 3.84 -8.04
CA GLY A 353 -2.63 4.50 -8.66
C GLY A 353 -3.93 4.34 -7.86
N GLY A 354 -4.99 4.91 -8.44
CA GLY A 354 -6.33 4.97 -7.84
C GLY A 354 -7.26 3.87 -8.33
N GLY A 355 -8.57 4.15 -8.30
CA GLY A 355 -9.60 3.31 -8.93
C GLY A 355 -10.16 3.93 -10.22
N TYR A 356 -9.37 4.79 -10.88
CA TYR A 356 -9.77 5.53 -12.07
C TYR A 356 -8.76 5.31 -13.19
N ALA A 357 -9.19 5.50 -14.44
CA ALA A 357 -8.34 5.39 -15.62
C ALA A 357 -7.17 6.40 -15.60
N ASP A 358 -6.00 5.94 -15.21
CA ASP A 358 -4.80 6.69 -14.97
C ASP A 358 -3.85 6.63 -16.18
N ARG A 359 -2.97 7.61 -16.29
CA ARG A 359 -1.96 7.68 -17.35
C ARG A 359 -0.61 7.93 -16.69
N ILE A 360 0.20 6.89 -16.59
CA ILE A 360 1.48 6.90 -15.90
C ILE A 360 2.63 6.78 -16.90
N VAL A 361 3.54 7.76 -16.92
CA VAL A 361 4.71 7.79 -17.80
C VAL A 361 5.99 8.05 -16.99
N GLY A 362 6.85 7.04 -16.86
CA GLY A 362 8.19 7.16 -16.27
C GLY A 362 9.18 7.90 -17.17
N ASP A 363 10.29 8.36 -16.58
CA ASP A 363 11.31 9.12 -17.29
C ASP A 363 12.13 8.20 -18.19
N ARG A 364 12.19 8.53 -19.48
CA ARG A 364 13.00 7.81 -20.47
C ARG A 364 14.51 7.92 -20.27
N ALA A 365 14.95 8.93 -19.52
CA ALA A 365 16.37 9.13 -19.22
C ALA A 365 16.82 8.45 -17.93
N SER A 366 15.88 7.96 -17.12
CA SER A 366 16.19 7.21 -15.91
C SER A 366 16.85 5.87 -16.26
N THR A 367 17.73 5.42 -15.36
CA THR A 367 18.28 4.05 -15.37
C THR A 367 17.86 3.27 -14.14
N ASP A 368 17.04 3.88 -13.28
CA ASP A 368 16.66 3.34 -11.99
C ASP A 368 15.45 2.43 -12.13
N PHE A 369 15.21 1.61 -11.11
CA PHE A 369 14.07 0.70 -11.11
C PHE A 369 12.78 1.47 -10.85
N PHE A 370 11.78 1.32 -11.72
CA PHE A 370 10.48 1.97 -11.57
C PHE A 370 9.36 0.94 -11.35
N TYR A 371 8.65 1.11 -10.24
CA TYR A 371 7.53 0.27 -9.85
C TYR A 371 6.21 1.03 -9.99
N VAL A 372 5.24 0.40 -10.64
CA VAL A 372 3.87 0.92 -10.76
C VAL A 372 2.87 -0.18 -10.41
N ASP A 373 1.90 0.18 -9.59
CA ASP A 373 0.63 -0.53 -9.44
C ASP A 373 -0.48 0.49 -9.70
N ALA A 374 -1.12 0.46 -10.86
CA ALA A 374 -2.07 1.50 -11.26
C ALA A 374 -3.46 1.35 -10.60
N GLY A 375 -3.73 0.21 -9.97
CA GLY A 375 -4.91 0.00 -9.14
C GLY A 375 -6.11 -0.47 -9.95
N GLY A 376 -7.04 0.41 -10.29
CA GLY A 376 -8.12 0.04 -11.20
C GLY A 376 -8.56 1.22 -12.04
N GLY A 377 -9.34 0.94 -13.10
CA GLY A 377 -9.51 1.87 -14.20
C GLY A 377 -8.83 1.30 -15.44
N ASP A 378 -9.08 1.91 -16.60
CA ASP A 378 -8.42 1.54 -17.85
C ASP A 378 -7.16 2.41 -18.00
N ASP A 379 -6.01 1.87 -17.63
CA ASP A 379 -4.80 2.63 -17.37
C ASP A 379 -3.84 2.64 -18.57
N LEU A 380 -3.03 3.69 -18.69
CA LEU A 380 -1.96 3.79 -19.69
C LEU A 380 -0.62 3.97 -18.98
N ILE A 381 0.15 2.89 -18.90
CA ILE A 381 1.45 2.85 -18.22
C ILE A 381 2.59 2.81 -19.24
N LYS A 382 3.63 3.62 -19.03
CA LYS A 382 4.89 3.59 -19.79
C LYS A 382 6.06 3.63 -18.82
N GLY A 383 6.88 2.57 -18.79
CA GLY A 383 7.96 2.40 -17.81
C GLY A 383 9.01 3.50 -17.81
N GLY A 384 9.35 4.07 -18.98
CA GLY A 384 10.45 5.05 -19.07
C GLY A 384 11.74 4.37 -19.50
N GLY A 385 12.86 4.65 -18.84
CA GLY A 385 14.13 3.91 -18.99
C GLY A 385 14.41 3.06 -17.74
N GLY A 386 15.38 2.15 -17.79
CA GLY A 386 15.68 1.26 -16.65
C GLY A 386 14.75 0.06 -16.58
N GLN A 387 15.03 -0.87 -15.66
CA GLN A 387 14.19 -2.07 -15.47
C GLN A 387 12.94 -1.71 -14.68
N ASN A 388 11.78 -2.13 -15.14
CA ASN A 388 10.49 -1.76 -14.56
C ASN A 388 9.73 -2.95 -14.00
N SER A 389 8.85 -2.69 -13.03
CA SER A 389 7.79 -3.59 -12.61
C SER A 389 6.46 -2.87 -12.70
N LEU A 390 5.69 -3.13 -13.76
CA LEU A 390 4.46 -2.40 -14.09
C LEU A 390 3.26 -3.32 -13.96
N ARG A 391 2.26 -2.91 -13.18
CA ARG A 391 0.99 -3.60 -12.99
C ARG A 391 -0.17 -2.70 -13.37
N GLY A 392 -1.03 -3.18 -14.27
CA GLY A 392 -2.27 -2.51 -14.67
C GLY A 392 -3.27 -2.51 -13.54
N GLY A 393 -3.74 -3.71 -13.16
CA GLY A 393 -4.61 -3.89 -12.02
C GLY A 393 -6.00 -4.32 -12.46
N ASN A 394 -7.03 -3.51 -12.21
CA ASN A 394 -8.39 -3.85 -12.61
C ASN A 394 -8.92 -2.89 -13.68
N GLY A 395 -9.02 -3.36 -14.92
CA GLY A 395 -9.60 -2.64 -16.05
C GLY A 395 -8.87 -3.01 -17.33
N ASP A 396 -9.26 -2.43 -18.46
CA ASP A 396 -8.62 -2.78 -19.74
C ASP A 396 -7.36 -1.92 -19.91
N ASP A 397 -6.21 -2.44 -19.50
CA ASP A 397 -4.99 -1.66 -19.35
C ASP A 397 -4.08 -1.70 -20.58
N ARG A 398 -3.27 -0.66 -20.71
CA ARG A 398 -2.22 -0.56 -21.73
C ARG A 398 -0.87 -0.28 -21.12
N ILE A 399 0.00 -1.29 -21.16
CA ILE A 399 1.33 -1.25 -20.54
C ILE A 399 2.41 -1.27 -21.62
N LEU A 400 3.38 -0.35 -21.52
CA LEU A 400 4.55 -0.27 -22.37
C LEU A 400 5.83 -0.30 -21.52
N GLY A 401 6.66 -1.33 -21.69
CA GLY A 401 8.02 -1.42 -21.17
C GLY A 401 9.00 -0.52 -21.95
N ASN A 402 10.27 -0.94 -22.04
CA ASN A 402 11.30 -0.20 -22.75
C ASN A 402 12.34 -1.08 -23.51
N GLU A 403 13.65 -0.82 -23.38
CA GLU A 403 14.70 -1.62 -24.05
C GLU A 403 15.53 -2.43 -23.02
N ASP A 404 15.14 -2.40 -21.75
CA ASP A 404 15.71 -3.11 -20.60
C ASP A 404 14.74 -4.22 -20.13
N SER A 405 15.25 -5.18 -19.36
CA SER A 405 14.44 -6.30 -18.85
C SER A 405 13.37 -5.85 -17.84
N ASP A 406 12.11 -5.98 -18.23
CA ASP A 406 10.94 -5.55 -17.46
C ASP A 406 10.11 -6.72 -16.92
N ILE A 407 9.31 -6.46 -15.88
CA ILE A 407 8.21 -7.31 -15.40
C ILE A 407 6.91 -6.54 -15.62
N LEU A 408 6.07 -7.04 -16.52
CA LEU A 408 4.82 -6.41 -16.94
C LEU A 408 3.66 -7.35 -16.64
N ASP A 409 2.60 -6.85 -16.01
CA ASP A 409 1.46 -7.64 -15.56
C ASP A 409 0.16 -6.86 -15.82
N GLY A 410 -0.69 -7.34 -16.72
CA GLY A 410 -1.99 -6.75 -17.02
C GLY A 410 -2.94 -6.82 -15.82
N MET A 411 -2.97 -7.99 -15.18
CA MET A 411 -3.78 -8.39 -14.02
C MET A 411 -5.19 -8.85 -14.35
N LEU A 412 -6.22 -8.02 -14.35
CA LEU A 412 -7.61 -8.44 -14.56
C LEU A 412 -8.23 -7.65 -15.71
N HIS A 413 -9.01 -8.33 -16.55
CA HIS A 413 -9.71 -7.82 -17.76
C HIS A 413 -8.81 -7.83 -19.00
N ASP A 414 -9.26 -7.20 -20.08
CA ASP A 414 -8.68 -7.38 -21.41
C ASP A 414 -7.53 -6.36 -21.61
N ASP A 415 -6.29 -6.83 -21.47
CA ASP A 415 -5.11 -5.98 -21.43
C ASP A 415 -4.33 -5.95 -22.76
N THR A 416 -3.53 -4.91 -22.94
CA THR A 416 -2.54 -4.84 -24.01
C THR A 416 -1.17 -4.49 -23.45
N VAL A 417 -0.25 -5.45 -23.48
CA VAL A 417 1.09 -5.34 -22.89
C VAL A 417 2.19 -5.47 -23.94
N PHE A 418 3.14 -4.55 -23.93
CA PHE A 418 4.31 -4.55 -24.83
C PHE A 418 5.61 -4.46 -24.02
N GLY A 419 6.43 -5.52 -24.03
CA GLY A 419 7.80 -5.53 -23.47
C GLY A 419 8.76 -4.63 -24.22
N LEU A 420 8.70 -4.69 -25.56
CA LEU A 420 9.50 -3.96 -26.55
C LEU A 420 10.91 -4.52 -26.75
N GLY A 421 11.83 -4.35 -25.81
CA GLY A 421 13.17 -4.91 -25.90
C GLY A 421 13.78 -5.12 -24.52
N GLY A 422 14.77 -6.00 -24.43
CA GLY A 422 15.16 -6.56 -23.15
C GLY A 422 14.68 -8.01 -23.06
N ASN A 423 15.07 -8.71 -21.99
CA ASN A 423 14.50 -10.02 -21.70
C ASN A 423 13.38 -9.81 -20.69
N ASP A 424 12.14 -9.80 -21.17
CA ASP A 424 10.98 -9.36 -20.40
C ASP A 424 10.20 -10.54 -19.82
N THR A 425 9.46 -10.28 -18.75
CA THR A 425 8.38 -11.15 -18.29
C THR A 425 7.07 -10.43 -18.44
N VAL A 426 6.24 -10.87 -19.37
CA VAL A 426 4.94 -10.30 -19.71
C VAL A 426 3.84 -11.26 -19.27
N ARG A 427 2.86 -10.76 -18.51
CA ARG A 427 1.67 -11.51 -18.07
C ARG A 427 0.40 -10.76 -18.44
N GLY A 428 -0.60 -11.47 -18.95
CA GLY A 428 -1.95 -10.97 -19.17
C GLY A 428 -2.77 -11.06 -17.89
N GLY A 429 -3.18 -12.28 -17.54
CA GLY A 429 -4.04 -12.54 -16.39
C GLY A 429 -5.36 -13.16 -16.86
N PRO A 430 -6.47 -13.00 -16.15
CA PRO A 430 -7.79 -13.32 -16.69
C PRO A 430 -8.30 -12.20 -17.60
N GLY A 431 -8.68 -12.53 -18.83
CA GLY A 431 -9.16 -11.60 -19.86
C GLY A 431 -8.75 -12.06 -21.26
N ASP A 432 -9.31 -11.48 -22.32
CA ASP A 432 -8.81 -11.75 -23.68
C ASP A 432 -7.63 -10.79 -23.98
N ASP A 433 -6.38 -11.21 -23.72
CA ASP A 433 -5.21 -10.32 -23.70
C ASP A 433 -4.42 -10.24 -25.01
N PHE A 434 -3.74 -9.09 -25.22
CA PHE A 434 -2.79 -8.88 -26.32
C PHE A 434 -1.37 -8.65 -25.79
N LEU A 435 -0.53 -9.68 -25.89
CA LEU A 435 0.79 -9.71 -25.26
C LEU A 435 1.94 -9.79 -26.28
N TYR A 436 2.90 -8.88 -26.16
CA TYR A 436 4.07 -8.82 -27.04
C TYR A 436 5.35 -8.78 -26.20
N GLY A 437 6.23 -9.77 -26.33
CA GLY A 437 7.57 -9.79 -25.73
C GLY A 437 8.44 -8.69 -26.36
N GLY A 438 8.89 -8.90 -27.60
CA GLY A 438 9.53 -7.87 -28.40
C GLY A 438 10.91 -8.24 -28.90
N ARG A 439 11.97 -7.85 -28.19
CA ARG A 439 13.35 -8.14 -28.60
C ARG A 439 14.16 -8.58 -27.39
N GLY A 440 14.63 -9.81 -27.42
CA GLY A 440 15.34 -10.42 -26.32
C GLY A 440 14.67 -11.74 -26.01
N ASP A 441 15.20 -12.48 -25.05
CA ASP A 441 14.65 -13.79 -24.70
C ASP A 441 13.54 -13.57 -23.68
N ASP A 442 12.29 -13.53 -24.15
CA ASP A 442 11.14 -13.12 -23.36
C ASP A 442 10.39 -14.31 -22.75
N THR A 443 9.69 -14.08 -21.63
CA THR A 443 8.67 -14.99 -21.10
C THR A 443 7.31 -14.32 -21.18
N VAL A 444 6.40 -14.84 -22.01
CA VAL A 444 5.06 -14.30 -22.20
C VAL A 444 4.04 -15.32 -21.69
N ILE A 445 3.15 -14.89 -20.80
CA ILE A 445 2.14 -15.72 -20.15
C ILE A 445 0.76 -15.10 -20.39
N GLY A 446 -0.13 -15.82 -21.07
CA GLY A 446 -1.51 -15.40 -21.36
C GLY A 446 -2.33 -15.33 -20.09
N GLY A 447 -2.83 -16.49 -19.66
CA GLY A 447 -3.55 -16.65 -18.41
C GLY A 447 -4.85 -17.38 -18.63
N ALA A 448 -5.97 -16.73 -18.35
CA ALA A 448 -7.29 -17.33 -18.56
C ALA A 448 -8.07 -16.54 -19.61
N ASP A 449 -8.92 -17.22 -20.37
CA ASP A 449 -9.62 -16.70 -21.54
C ASP A 449 -8.70 -16.60 -22.77
N ASN A 450 -9.15 -16.03 -23.89
CA ASN A 450 -8.50 -16.26 -25.20
C ASN A 450 -7.48 -15.19 -25.52
N ASP A 451 -6.21 -15.57 -25.52
CA ASP A 451 -5.09 -14.65 -25.58
C ASP A 451 -4.39 -14.63 -26.94
N VAL A 452 -3.72 -13.52 -27.22
CA VAL A 452 -2.85 -13.34 -28.38
C VAL A 452 -1.43 -13.05 -27.92
N LEU A 453 -0.55 -14.06 -28.05
CA LEU A 453 0.85 -13.99 -27.60
C LEU A 453 1.82 -13.86 -28.78
N ARG A 454 2.78 -12.94 -28.69
CA ARG A 454 3.85 -12.75 -29.69
C ARG A 454 5.21 -12.62 -29.00
N GLY A 455 6.11 -13.60 -29.19
CA GLY A 455 7.51 -13.50 -28.73
C GLY A 455 8.29 -12.44 -29.51
N ASN A 456 8.20 -12.52 -30.84
CA ASN A 456 8.85 -11.68 -31.85
C ASN A 456 10.33 -12.02 -32.12
N ARG A 457 11.30 -11.55 -31.35
CA ARG A 457 12.72 -11.78 -31.65
C ARG A 457 13.46 -12.18 -30.38
N GLY A 458 14.13 -13.31 -30.43
CA GLY A 458 14.87 -13.90 -29.31
C GLY A 458 14.41 -15.33 -29.11
N ASP A 459 15.05 -16.03 -28.18
CA ASP A 459 14.63 -17.39 -27.82
C ASP A 459 13.53 -17.28 -26.76
N ASP A 460 12.27 -17.24 -27.19
CA ASP A 460 11.13 -16.86 -26.36
C ASP A 460 10.44 -18.07 -25.70
N ARG A 461 9.82 -17.84 -24.54
CA ARG A 461 8.95 -18.81 -23.85
C ARG A 461 7.53 -18.27 -23.78
N LEU A 462 6.61 -18.88 -24.51
CA LEU A 462 5.19 -18.53 -24.55
C LEU A 462 4.38 -19.60 -23.82
N LEU A 463 3.57 -19.18 -22.85
CA LEU A 463 2.64 -20.02 -22.08
C LEU A 463 1.25 -19.39 -22.20
N ALA A 464 0.41 -19.93 -23.07
CA ALA A 464 -0.91 -19.33 -23.31
C ALA A 464 -1.89 -19.62 -22.15
N GLU A 465 -1.76 -20.80 -21.55
CA GLU A 465 -2.49 -21.27 -20.35
C GLU A 465 -3.91 -21.78 -20.62
N ALA A 466 -4.99 -21.03 -20.37
CA ALA A 466 -6.35 -21.58 -20.50
C ALA A 466 -7.23 -20.69 -21.37
N GLY A 467 -7.61 -21.15 -22.56
CA GLY A 467 -8.35 -20.39 -23.55
C GLY A 467 -8.13 -20.97 -24.94
N ASP A 468 -8.85 -20.49 -25.94
CA ASP A 468 -8.53 -20.81 -27.34
C ASP A 468 -7.52 -19.76 -27.87
N ASP A 469 -6.23 -20.03 -27.76
CA ASP A 469 -5.18 -19.00 -27.88
C ASP A 469 -4.53 -18.89 -29.28
N ASP A 470 -4.00 -17.72 -29.66
CA ASP A 470 -3.11 -17.53 -30.83
C ASP A 470 -1.71 -17.13 -30.36
N ALA A 471 -0.78 -18.09 -30.30
CA ALA A 471 0.59 -17.88 -29.85
C ALA A 471 1.61 -18.03 -31.01
N ARG A 472 2.52 -17.06 -31.14
CA ARG A 472 3.58 -17.07 -32.17
C ARG A 472 4.93 -16.73 -31.59
N GLY A 473 5.90 -17.63 -31.76
CA GLY A 473 7.27 -17.49 -31.29
C GLY A 473 7.97 -16.32 -31.98
N GLY A 474 8.22 -16.45 -33.27
CA GLY A 474 8.83 -15.40 -34.08
C GLY A 474 10.21 -15.81 -34.59
N ALA A 475 11.24 -15.03 -34.30
CA ALA A 475 12.59 -15.34 -34.74
C ALA A 475 13.46 -15.72 -33.53
N GLY A 476 13.94 -16.96 -33.51
CA GLY A 476 14.73 -17.51 -32.42
C GLY A 476 14.34 -18.96 -32.18
N HIS A 477 14.83 -19.57 -31.11
CA HIS A 477 14.49 -20.94 -30.74
C HIS A 477 13.43 -20.91 -29.64
N ASP A 478 12.17 -20.94 -30.06
CA ASP A 478 11.05 -20.64 -29.19
C ASP A 478 10.49 -21.90 -28.52
N THR A 479 9.92 -21.73 -27.33
CA THR A 479 9.12 -22.76 -26.66
C THR A 479 7.71 -22.24 -26.44
N ILE A 480 6.73 -22.90 -27.05
CA ILE A 480 5.33 -22.51 -27.01
C ILE A 480 4.51 -23.66 -26.38
N ASP A 481 3.76 -23.35 -25.32
CA ASP A 481 2.78 -24.23 -24.67
C ASP A 481 1.40 -23.55 -24.75
N GLY A 482 0.45 -24.16 -25.45
CA GLY A 482 -0.92 -23.66 -25.59
C GLY A 482 -1.67 -23.81 -24.27
N GLY A 483 -1.86 -25.05 -23.82
CA GLY A 483 -2.38 -25.34 -22.48
C GLY A 483 -3.74 -26.02 -22.51
N GLU A 484 -4.81 -25.34 -22.09
CA GLU A 484 -6.20 -25.83 -22.20
C GLU A 484 -6.98 -25.00 -23.21
N GLY A 485 -7.55 -25.63 -24.24
CA GLY A 485 -8.40 -24.98 -25.24
C GLY A 485 -7.98 -25.37 -26.66
N ASP A 486 -8.70 -24.89 -27.67
CA ASP A 486 -8.37 -25.20 -29.07
C ASP A 486 -7.37 -24.18 -29.62
N ASP A 487 -6.07 -24.46 -29.49
CA ASP A 487 -5.01 -23.46 -29.69
C ASP A 487 -4.49 -23.35 -31.13
N PHE A 488 -3.96 -22.18 -31.48
CA PHE A 488 -3.25 -21.92 -32.73
C PHE A 488 -1.80 -21.49 -32.46
N LEU A 489 -0.85 -22.39 -32.67
CA LEU A 489 0.57 -22.20 -32.34
C LEU A 489 1.44 -22.13 -33.60
N VAL A 490 2.32 -21.14 -33.66
CA VAL A 490 3.29 -20.97 -34.77
C VAL A 490 4.70 -20.69 -34.23
N GLY A 491 5.68 -21.55 -34.49
CA GLY A 491 7.09 -21.30 -34.12
C GLY A 491 7.72 -20.15 -34.93
N GLU A 492 7.49 -20.16 -36.26
CA GLU A 492 8.03 -19.23 -37.25
C GLU A 492 9.47 -19.50 -37.70
N ASN A 493 10.51 -18.90 -37.13
CA ASN A 493 11.89 -19.08 -37.61
C ASN A 493 12.83 -19.48 -36.48
N GLY A 494 13.16 -20.76 -36.45
CA GLY A 494 14.24 -21.34 -35.67
C GLY A 494 13.98 -22.81 -35.47
N ASN A 495 14.48 -23.36 -34.37
CA ASN A 495 14.26 -24.74 -33.98
C ASN A 495 13.32 -24.67 -32.78
N ASP A 496 12.04 -24.79 -33.04
CA ASP A 496 11.01 -24.44 -32.07
C ASP A 496 10.48 -25.68 -31.37
N VAL A 497 9.91 -25.48 -30.19
CA VAL A 497 9.24 -26.54 -29.45
C VAL A 497 7.81 -26.15 -29.17
N LEU A 498 6.87 -26.84 -29.81
CA LEU A 498 5.45 -26.57 -29.68
C LEU A 498 4.77 -27.71 -28.92
N ARG A 499 3.97 -27.35 -27.92
CA ARG A 499 3.03 -28.22 -27.22
C ARG A 499 1.66 -27.59 -27.32
N GLY A 500 0.72 -28.30 -27.96
CA GLY A 500 -0.68 -27.87 -28.06
C GLY A 500 -1.30 -27.86 -26.67
N GLY A 501 -1.52 -29.04 -26.11
CA GLY A 501 -2.09 -29.18 -24.77
C GLY A 501 -3.41 -29.93 -24.88
N LYS A 502 -4.37 -29.62 -24.03
CA LYS A 502 -5.72 -30.20 -24.11
C LYS A 502 -6.54 -29.40 -25.11
N GLY A 503 -7.20 -30.06 -26.05
CA GLY A 503 -8.04 -29.41 -27.04
C GLY A 503 -7.70 -29.89 -28.45
N ASP A 504 -8.40 -29.36 -29.43
CA ASP A 504 -8.15 -29.67 -30.85
C ASP A 504 -7.19 -28.61 -31.44
N ASP A 505 -5.88 -28.83 -31.29
CA ASP A 505 -4.87 -27.79 -31.56
C ASP A 505 -4.43 -27.72 -33.03
N VAL A 506 -3.91 -26.57 -33.42
CA VAL A 506 -3.24 -26.35 -34.71
C VAL A 506 -1.82 -25.87 -34.50
N LEU A 507 -0.86 -26.70 -34.90
CA LEU A 507 0.56 -26.44 -34.73
C LEU A 507 1.22 -26.23 -36.09
N ILE A 508 2.08 -25.22 -36.17
CA ILE A 508 2.88 -24.88 -37.35
C ILE A 508 4.30 -24.63 -36.87
N GLY A 509 5.25 -25.47 -37.29
CA GLY A 509 6.66 -25.28 -36.96
C GLY A 509 7.15 -23.91 -37.45
N GLY A 510 6.85 -23.56 -38.70
CA GLY A 510 7.18 -22.25 -39.25
C GLY A 510 7.72 -22.33 -40.66
N PHE A 511 8.85 -21.70 -40.95
CA PHE A 511 9.48 -21.77 -42.27
C PHE A 511 10.07 -23.14 -42.64
N GLY A 512 9.38 -24.24 -42.32
CA GLY A 512 9.44 -25.53 -43.00
C GLY A 512 8.50 -25.59 -44.22
N GLY A 513 8.58 -24.62 -45.13
CA GLY A 513 7.88 -24.74 -46.40
C GLY A 513 8.61 -25.77 -47.26
N ALA A 514 7.92 -26.81 -47.76
CA ALA A 514 8.40 -27.93 -48.60
C ALA A 514 9.35 -27.63 -49.82
N ALA A 515 9.79 -26.39 -50.01
CA ALA A 515 10.78 -25.93 -50.98
C ALA A 515 12.05 -25.30 -50.36
N ALA A 516 12.19 -25.20 -49.03
CA ALA A 516 13.35 -24.58 -48.39
C ALA A 516 13.99 -25.57 -47.40
N GLY A 517 14.85 -26.47 -47.89
CA GLY A 517 15.72 -27.26 -47.01
C GLY A 517 16.71 -26.37 -46.26
N ASP A 518 16.23 -25.70 -45.21
CA ASP A 518 17.01 -24.87 -44.30
C ASP A 518 17.64 -25.71 -43.18
N GLY A 519 17.08 -26.90 -42.89
CA GLY A 519 17.57 -27.83 -41.89
C GLY A 519 17.33 -27.36 -40.46
N LEU A 520 16.30 -26.53 -40.26
CA LEU A 520 15.77 -26.21 -38.94
C LEU A 520 14.87 -27.35 -38.48
N THR A 521 15.02 -27.76 -37.22
CA THR A 521 14.33 -28.91 -36.63
C THR A 521 13.34 -28.41 -35.59
N ASP A 522 12.06 -28.67 -35.82
CA ASP A 522 11.01 -28.39 -34.85
C ASP A 522 10.63 -29.64 -34.06
N ILE A 523 10.22 -29.43 -32.81
CA ILE A 523 9.75 -30.48 -31.91
C ILE A 523 8.29 -30.23 -31.57
N PHE A 524 7.43 -31.18 -31.94
CA PHE A 524 6.03 -31.21 -31.51
C PHE A 524 5.90 -32.18 -30.32
N ARG A 525 5.61 -31.64 -29.14
CA ARG A 525 5.71 -32.35 -27.86
C ARG A 525 4.35 -32.74 -27.30
N PHE A 526 4.26 -33.97 -26.82
CA PHE A 526 3.05 -34.57 -26.23
C PHE A 526 3.34 -35.26 -24.89
N HIS A 527 2.58 -34.94 -23.84
CA HIS A 527 2.75 -35.45 -22.47
C HIS A 527 1.71 -36.52 -22.06
N ARG A 528 1.96 -37.16 -20.91
CA ARG A 528 1.01 -37.90 -20.06
C ARG A 528 1.28 -37.57 -18.59
N PRO A 529 0.28 -37.52 -17.67
CA PRO A 529 -1.08 -38.04 -17.77
C PRO A 529 -2.16 -37.03 -18.19
N GLU A 530 -1.83 -35.74 -18.30
CA GLU A 530 -2.55 -34.86 -19.21
C GLU A 530 -2.33 -35.47 -20.58
N ILE A 531 -3.35 -36.14 -21.13
CA ILE A 531 -3.31 -36.37 -22.57
C ILE A 531 -3.46 -34.96 -23.12
N ASP A 532 -2.36 -34.41 -23.61
CA ASP A 532 -2.40 -33.34 -24.61
C ASP A 532 -3.23 -33.92 -25.75
N GLY A 533 -4.55 -33.78 -25.64
CA GLY A 533 -5.52 -34.75 -26.12
C GLY A 533 -6.68 -34.03 -26.75
N GLY A 534 -7.21 -34.63 -27.80
CA GLY A 534 -8.00 -33.96 -28.80
C GLY A 534 -7.44 -34.27 -30.19
N TRP A 535 -7.83 -33.46 -31.15
CA TRP A 535 -7.62 -33.68 -32.56
C TRP A 535 -6.59 -32.70 -33.14
N ASP A 536 -5.34 -32.90 -32.73
CA ASP A 536 -4.23 -32.00 -33.06
C ASP A 536 -3.82 -32.11 -34.53
N ARG A 537 -3.58 -30.96 -35.15
CA ARG A 537 -3.14 -30.86 -36.54
C ARG A 537 -1.81 -30.12 -36.64
N ILE A 538 -0.80 -30.84 -37.11
CA ILE A 538 0.49 -30.29 -37.51
C ILE A 538 0.47 -30.04 -39.02
N LYS A 539 0.71 -28.80 -39.46
CA LYS A 539 0.47 -28.40 -40.85
C LYS A 539 1.65 -28.53 -41.80
N ASP A 540 2.86 -28.58 -41.28
CA ASP A 540 4.11 -28.40 -42.02
C ASP A 540 5.23 -29.37 -41.62
N PHE A 541 4.88 -30.47 -40.93
CA PHE A 541 5.85 -31.49 -40.48
C PHE A 541 6.76 -31.99 -41.62
N GLU A 542 8.08 -31.89 -41.44
CA GLU A 542 9.11 -32.26 -42.40
C GLU A 542 9.77 -33.62 -42.09
N ASP A 543 9.72 -34.54 -43.06
CA ASP A 543 10.33 -35.89 -42.99
C ASP A 543 11.85 -35.82 -42.71
N GLY A 544 12.27 -36.49 -41.63
CA GLY A 544 13.68 -36.60 -41.24
C GLY A 544 14.31 -35.29 -40.78
N ILE A 545 13.51 -34.25 -40.55
CA ILE A 545 13.93 -32.93 -40.08
C ILE A 545 13.23 -32.62 -38.75
N ASP A 546 11.90 -32.71 -38.71
CA ASP A 546 11.08 -32.44 -37.52
C ASP A 546 10.86 -33.71 -36.69
N GLN A 547 10.47 -33.52 -35.42
CA GLN A 547 10.32 -34.62 -34.49
C GLN A 547 9.05 -34.52 -33.64
N LEU A 548 8.34 -35.65 -33.52
CA LEU A 548 7.31 -35.88 -32.52
C LEU A 548 7.95 -36.37 -31.22
N GLN A 549 7.86 -35.60 -30.14
CA GLN A 549 8.41 -35.96 -28.84
C GLN A 549 7.32 -36.40 -27.86
N PHE A 550 7.43 -37.62 -27.34
CA PHE A 550 6.47 -38.19 -26.39
C PHE A 550 7.06 -38.28 -24.99
N ILE A 551 6.57 -37.50 -24.03
CA ILE A 551 7.09 -37.44 -22.65
C ILE A 551 6.10 -38.11 -21.68
N GLY A 552 6.61 -38.99 -20.80
CA GLY A 552 5.77 -39.67 -19.79
C GLY A 552 4.96 -40.86 -20.33
N TRP A 553 5.16 -41.20 -21.60
CA TRP A 553 4.59 -42.39 -22.22
C TRP A 553 5.43 -43.64 -21.91
N SER A 554 4.79 -44.82 -21.95
CA SER A 554 5.49 -46.10 -21.80
C SER A 554 5.97 -46.66 -23.15
N PHE A 555 6.19 -45.79 -24.13
CA PHE A 555 6.62 -46.17 -25.47
C PHE A 555 8.10 -46.56 -25.44
N THR A 556 8.42 -47.64 -26.15
CA THR A 556 9.78 -48.18 -26.22
C THR A 556 10.12 -48.70 -27.62
N ASP A 557 9.14 -48.82 -28.52
CA ASP A 557 9.31 -49.39 -29.85
C ASP A 557 8.44 -48.66 -30.87
N PHE A 558 9.10 -48.00 -31.83
CA PHE A 558 8.43 -47.22 -32.88
C PHE A 558 7.37 -48.00 -33.65
N THR A 559 7.66 -49.25 -34.03
CA THR A 559 6.75 -50.03 -34.87
C THR A 559 5.44 -50.34 -34.14
N THR A 560 5.55 -50.84 -32.91
CA THR A 560 4.40 -51.31 -32.15
C THR A 560 3.65 -50.19 -31.44
N ASP A 561 4.35 -49.15 -30.99
CA ASP A 561 3.77 -48.06 -30.22
C ASP A 561 3.19 -46.96 -31.12
N LEU A 562 3.76 -46.69 -32.30
CA LEU A 562 3.33 -45.59 -33.19
C LEU A 562 2.99 -46.04 -34.62
N TYR A 563 3.92 -46.67 -35.34
CA TYR A 563 3.75 -46.97 -36.77
C TYR A 563 2.48 -47.80 -37.08
N ASN A 564 2.13 -48.75 -36.20
CA ASN A 564 0.91 -49.56 -36.35
C ASN A 564 -0.40 -48.78 -36.09
N ARG A 565 -0.32 -47.63 -35.41
CA ARG A 565 -1.45 -46.71 -35.18
C ARG A 565 -1.63 -45.72 -36.30
N ALA A 566 -0.57 -45.44 -37.04
CA ALA A 566 -0.59 -44.51 -38.16
C ALA A 566 -1.42 -45.04 -39.35
N SER A 567 -2.13 -44.17 -40.05
CA SER A 567 -2.84 -44.49 -41.30
C SER A 567 -2.94 -43.27 -42.22
N ASP A 568 -2.78 -43.49 -43.52
CA ASP A 568 -3.02 -42.43 -44.52
C ASP A 568 -4.51 -42.12 -44.62
N THR A 569 -4.82 -40.84 -44.79
CA THR A 569 -6.17 -40.33 -45.02
C THR A 569 -6.18 -39.33 -46.18
N VAL A 570 -7.33 -38.74 -46.47
CA VAL A 570 -7.41 -37.68 -47.48
C VAL A 570 -6.77 -36.43 -46.89
N GLY A 571 -5.61 -36.04 -47.41
CA GLY A 571 -4.92 -34.80 -47.04
C GLY A 571 -3.79 -34.96 -46.01
N GLY A 572 -3.43 -36.19 -45.60
CA GLY A 572 -2.30 -36.41 -44.69
C GLY A 572 -2.37 -37.74 -43.93
N MET A 573 -1.43 -37.92 -43.02
CA MET A 573 -1.33 -39.09 -42.14
C MET A 573 -1.95 -38.78 -40.78
N ARG A 574 -2.66 -39.75 -40.19
CA ARG A 574 -3.13 -39.67 -38.79
C ARG A 574 -2.54 -40.77 -37.93
N ILE A 575 -2.28 -40.49 -36.66
CA ILE A 575 -1.90 -41.44 -35.61
C ILE A 575 -3.02 -41.48 -34.56
N ASP A 576 -3.68 -42.62 -34.41
CA ASP A 576 -4.86 -42.78 -33.54
C ASP A 576 -4.47 -43.44 -32.20
N PHE A 577 -4.62 -42.69 -31.11
CA PHE A 577 -4.32 -43.16 -29.76
C PHE A 577 -5.55 -43.75 -29.04
N GLY A 578 -6.73 -43.67 -29.67
CA GLY A 578 -8.02 -44.01 -29.09
C GLY A 578 -8.54 -42.91 -28.16
N GLY A 579 -9.78 -43.05 -27.67
CA GLY A 579 -10.34 -42.08 -26.72
C GLY A 579 -10.80 -40.74 -27.30
N GLY A 580 -10.46 -40.45 -28.57
CA GLY A 580 -10.68 -39.14 -29.20
C GLY A 580 -9.35 -38.53 -29.68
N ASP A 581 -8.24 -39.02 -29.13
CA ASP A 581 -6.91 -38.44 -29.31
C ASP A 581 -6.27 -38.86 -30.63
N VAL A 582 -5.97 -37.87 -31.47
CA VAL A 582 -5.40 -38.07 -32.80
C VAL A 582 -4.40 -36.98 -33.09
N ILE A 583 -3.21 -37.38 -33.54
CA ILE A 583 -2.28 -36.47 -34.20
C ILE A 583 -2.48 -36.60 -35.70
N PHE A 584 -2.75 -35.49 -36.39
CA PHE A 584 -2.87 -35.41 -37.84
C PHE A 584 -1.73 -34.58 -38.43
N LEU A 585 -0.90 -35.22 -39.25
CA LEU A 585 0.17 -34.58 -40.02
C LEU A 585 -0.36 -34.24 -41.42
N GLU A 586 -0.61 -32.96 -41.69
CA GLU A 586 -1.16 -32.50 -42.97
C GLU A 586 -0.14 -32.67 -44.10
N ASN A 587 -0.58 -33.21 -45.23
CA ASN A 587 0.24 -33.49 -46.42
C ASN A 587 1.46 -34.40 -46.19
N PHE A 588 1.51 -35.12 -45.08
CA PHE A 588 2.54 -36.11 -44.77
C PHE A 588 2.07 -37.53 -45.12
N ASP A 589 2.92 -38.34 -45.74
CA ASP A 589 2.61 -39.72 -46.14
C ASP A 589 3.18 -40.72 -45.12
N LYS A 590 2.41 -41.74 -44.73
CA LYS A 590 2.89 -42.80 -43.82
C LYS A 590 4.11 -43.56 -44.32
N ALA A 591 4.36 -43.54 -45.63
CA ALA A 591 5.54 -44.17 -46.21
C ALA A 591 6.86 -43.51 -45.76
N ASP A 592 6.78 -42.22 -45.39
CA ASP A 592 7.90 -41.40 -44.97
C ASP A 592 8.07 -41.43 -43.44
N PHE A 593 7.04 -41.82 -42.67
CA PHE A 593 7.11 -41.94 -41.20
C PHE A 593 8.08 -43.03 -40.72
N ASP A 594 9.19 -42.63 -40.10
CA ASP A 594 10.21 -43.55 -39.58
C ASP A 594 10.74 -43.20 -38.16
N GLU A 595 11.76 -43.93 -37.69
CA GLU A 595 12.31 -43.77 -36.34
C GLU A 595 13.01 -42.42 -36.11
N THR A 596 13.35 -41.68 -37.17
CA THR A 596 14.03 -40.38 -37.07
C THR A 596 13.07 -39.24 -36.75
N ASP A 597 11.78 -39.42 -37.07
CA ASP A 597 10.70 -38.47 -36.81
C ASP A 597 10.20 -38.49 -35.36
N VAL A 598 10.78 -39.31 -34.48
CA VAL A 598 10.23 -39.55 -33.14
C VAL A 598 11.30 -39.57 -32.06
N ILE A 599 10.99 -38.91 -30.95
CA ILE A 599 11.71 -39.02 -29.67
C ILE A 599 10.79 -39.64 -28.61
N PHE A 600 11.25 -40.69 -27.95
CA PHE A 600 10.61 -41.33 -26.79
C PHE A 600 11.20 -40.88 -25.45
#